data_AF-A0A9W3CUG9-F1
#
_entry.id   AF-A0A9W3CUG9-F1
#
_cell.length_a   1.000
_cell.length_b   1.000
_cell.length_c   1.000
_cell.angle_alpha   90.00
_cell.angle_beta   90.00
_cell.angle_gamma   90.00
#
_symmetry.space_group_name_H-M   'P 1'
#
loop_
_entity.id
_entity.type
_entity.pdbx_description
1 polymer ?
#
loop_
_entity_poly.entity_id
_entity_poly.type
_entity_poly.pdbx_seq_one_letter_code
_entity_poly.pdbx_strand_id
1 'polypeptide(L)'
;MDMRSNNHQQQQQQVLDGSDIVELVENEKVFDKFVEQKFQQLDQDEDGKLSVTELQPAVADIGAALGLPAQGTSPDSDHIYSEVLNEFTHGSQEKVSKTEFKEVLSDILLGMAAGLKRDPIVILRMDGEDLSEFIHSPGYEAEIVSVYFSAVSGCEEASLSDCIVKALQSLSVDHGMPPSNDPWVMSNIVEPIVDSCLDEEDKREKRVSQERFLEAFKRVVERVAQRLNEQPVIVAHSENTFDGSGIRRLLSNKFEFDKALNVGLEIIPKDRHGKVSKEYLRAVLDTVAPSATLPPIGAVSQMDDMITEALKMVKGDDGKVVKEEEFKKTMAEILGSIMLQLEGNPISVSSNSVVHEPLTSATFLPPPPAESPEEPSN
;
A
#
# COMPACT_ATOMS: atom_id res chain seq x y z
N MET A 1 34.85 11.60 7.92
CA MET A 1 33.82 10.88 8.69
C MET A 1 32.56 11.09 7.90
N ASP A 2 32.11 10.10 7.13
CA ASP A 2 30.77 10.02 6.48
C ASP A 2 30.73 8.82 5.50
N MET A 3 31.16 7.66 5.98
CA MET A 3 30.86 6.36 5.31
C MET A 3 30.17 5.38 6.26
N ARG A 4 30.11 5.68 7.57
CA ARG A 4 29.45 4.83 8.57
C ARG A 4 27.96 5.15 8.74
N SER A 5 27.56 6.42 8.58
CA SER A 5 26.15 6.85 8.68
C SER A 5 25.32 6.33 7.50
N ASN A 6 25.84 6.40 6.27
CA ASN A 6 25.16 5.80 5.11
C ASN A 6 25.01 4.28 5.19
N ASN A 7 25.96 3.58 5.84
CA ASN A 7 25.90 2.13 5.97
C ASN A 7 24.92 1.66 7.06
N HIS A 8 24.60 2.50 8.06
CA HIS A 8 23.61 2.17 9.09
C HIS A 8 22.18 2.42 8.58
N GLN A 9 21.95 3.53 7.86
CA GLN A 9 20.65 3.79 7.22
C GLN A 9 20.29 2.72 6.17
N GLN A 10 21.27 2.18 5.42
CA GLN A 10 21.05 1.06 4.49
C GLN A 10 20.73 -0.28 5.18
N GLN A 11 21.00 -0.44 6.48
CA GLN A 11 20.66 -1.66 7.23
C GLN A 11 19.31 -1.58 7.97
N GLN A 12 18.78 -0.37 8.18
CA GLN A 12 17.50 -0.14 8.86
C GLN A 12 16.31 -0.04 7.90
N GLN A 13 16.56 0.11 6.59
CA GLN A 13 15.53 0.29 5.58
C GLN A 13 15.78 -0.60 4.35
N GLN A 14 14.81 -1.42 4.00
CA GLN A 14 14.78 -2.17 2.73
C GLN A 14 13.57 -1.73 1.91
N VAL A 15 13.75 -1.50 0.60
CA VAL A 15 12.67 -1.11 -0.30
C VAL A 15 12.30 -2.29 -1.19
N LEU A 16 11.02 -2.64 -1.22
CA LEU A 16 10.43 -3.65 -2.08
C LEU A 16 9.67 -2.93 -3.20
N ASP A 17 10.29 -2.85 -4.38
CA ASP A 17 9.81 -2.10 -5.55
C ASP A 17 9.42 -3.00 -6.73
N GLY A 18 9.41 -4.33 -6.50
CA GLY A 18 9.07 -5.32 -7.51
C GLY A 18 10.19 -5.69 -8.48
N SER A 19 11.39 -5.12 -8.35
CA SER A 19 12.54 -5.44 -9.22
C SER A 19 12.91 -6.93 -9.20
N ASP A 20 12.93 -7.56 -8.02
CA ASP A 20 13.19 -9.00 -7.88
C ASP A 20 12.16 -9.87 -8.63
N ILE A 21 10.89 -9.43 -8.69
CA ILE A 21 9.84 -10.15 -9.42
C ILE A 21 10.09 -10.03 -10.92
N VAL A 22 10.48 -8.86 -11.40
CA VAL A 22 10.87 -8.66 -12.81
C VAL A 22 12.06 -9.55 -13.16
N GLU A 23 13.10 -9.57 -12.32
CA GLU A 23 14.29 -10.40 -12.54
C GLU A 23 13.94 -11.90 -12.60
N LEU A 24 13.07 -12.37 -11.71
CA LEU A 24 12.59 -13.76 -11.71
C LEU A 24 11.90 -14.11 -13.03
N VAL A 25 10.99 -13.27 -13.51
CA VAL A 25 10.19 -13.52 -14.71
C VAL A 25 11.03 -13.38 -15.99
N GLU A 26 11.95 -12.41 -16.05
CA GLU A 26 12.84 -12.21 -17.20
C GLU A 26 13.91 -13.32 -17.31
N ASN A 27 14.24 -14.00 -16.21
CA ASN A 27 15.10 -15.18 -16.24
C ASN A 27 14.33 -16.42 -16.71
N GLU A 28 14.18 -16.54 -18.03
CA GLU A 28 13.40 -17.59 -18.71
C GLU A 28 13.70 -19.00 -18.18
N LYS A 29 14.97 -19.33 -17.91
CA LYS A 29 15.37 -20.66 -17.41
C LYS A 29 14.86 -20.94 -15.99
N VAL A 30 15.00 -19.96 -15.09
CA VAL A 30 14.57 -20.11 -13.70
C VAL A 30 13.05 -20.12 -13.65
N PHE A 31 12.41 -19.21 -14.38
CA PHE A 31 10.97 -19.13 -14.48
C PHE A 31 10.35 -20.38 -15.11
N ASP A 32 10.91 -20.91 -16.19
CA ASP A 32 10.43 -22.15 -16.82
C ASP A 32 10.50 -23.35 -15.88
N LYS A 33 11.58 -23.44 -15.10
CA LYS A 33 11.73 -24.51 -14.11
C LYS A 33 10.71 -24.37 -12.98
N PHE A 34 10.48 -23.14 -12.51
CA PHE A 34 9.47 -22.85 -11.51
C PHE A 34 8.07 -23.21 -12.00
N VAL A 35 7.71 -22.77 -13.21
CA VAL A 35 6.44 -23.07 -13.86
C VAL A 35 6.25 -24.56 -14.07
N GLU A 36 7.27 -25.28 -14.54
CA GLU A 36 7.21 -26.75 -14.69
C GLU A 36 6.92 -27.44 -13.37
N GLN A 37 7.64 -27.07 -12.31
CA GLN A 37 7.46 -27.67 -10.98
C GLN A 37 6.07 -27.40 -10.42
N LYS A 38 5.57 -26.16 -10.54
CA LYS A 38 4.23 -25.80 -10.06
C LYS A 38 3.14 -26.45 -10.91
N PHE A 39 3.28 -26.47 -12.23
CA PHE A 39 2.31 -27.12 -13.12
C PHE A 39 2.17 -28.62 -12.79
N GLN A 40 3.27 -29.35 -12.64
CA GLN A 40 3.26 -30.76 -12.24
C GLN A 40 2.63 -31.00 -10.85
N GLN A 41 2.71 -30.04 -9.93
CA GLN A 41 2.08 -30.16 -8.61
C GLN A 41 0.57 -29.97 -8.68
N LEU A 42 0.08 -29.22 -9.67
CA LEU A 42 -1.34 -28.88 -9.83
C LEU A 42 -2.06 -29.88 -10.74
N ASP A 43 -1.40 -30.41 -11.77
CA ASP A 43 -1.94 -31.40 -12.73
C ASP A 43 -2.04 -32.79 -12.08
N GLN A 44 -3.10 -33.00 -11.29
CA GLN A 44 -3.26 -34.22 -10.48
C GLN A 44 -3.74 -35.41 -11.30
N ASP A 45 -4.48 -35.16 -12.38
CA ASP A 45 -4.96 -36.20 -13.29
C ASP A 45 -3.96 -36.55 -14.41
N GLU A 46 -2.82 -35.84 -14.46
CA GLU A 46 -1.73 -35.99 -15.43
C GLU A 46 -2.20 -35.91 -16.90
N ASP A 47 -3.27 -35.15 -17.17
CA ASP A 47 -3.80 -34.99 -18.52
C ASP A 47 -3.11 -33.89 -19.34
N GLY A 48 -2.14 -33.19 -18.72
CA GLY A 48 -1.34 -32.14 -19.33
C GLY A 48 -2.05 -30.78 -19.37
N LYS A 49 -3.18 -30.63 -18.65
CA LYS A 49 -3.94 -29.38 -18.56
C LYS A 49 -4.57 -29.19 -17.17
N LEU A 50 -4.60 -27.95 -16.71
CA LEU A 50 -5.17 -27.61 -15.41
C LEU A 50 -6.65 -27.25 -15.50
N SER A 51 -7.48 -27.98 -14.78
CA SER A 51 -8.87 -27.59 -14.52
C SER A 51 -8.97 -26.43 -13.51
N VAL A 52 -10.13 -25.78 -13.44
CA VAL A 52 -10.40 -24.73 -12.43
C VAL A 52 -10.14 -25.23 -11.00
N THR A 53 -10.51 -26.48 -10.72
CA THR A 53 -10.29 -27.11 -9.41
C THR A 53 -8.82 -27.34 -9.10
N GLU A 54 -7.99 -27.57 -10.11
CA GLU A 54 -6.54 -27.74 -9.98
C GLU A 54 -5.81 -26.40 -9.87
N LEU A 55 -6.37 -25.33 -10.43
CA LEU A 55 -5.81 -23.97 -10.31
C LEU A 55 -6.11 -23.32 -8.95
N GLN A 56 -7.23 -23.66 -8.31
CA GLN A 56 -7.68 -23.07 -7.04
C GLN A 56 -6.58 -23.04 -5.97
N PRO A 57 -5.84 -24.13 -5.68
CA PRO A 57 -4.75 -24.09 -4.70
C PRO A 57 -3.65 -23.09 -5.05
N ALA A 58 -3.27 -22.97 -6.32
CA ALA A 58 -2.24 -22.02 -6.74
C ALA A 58 -2.71 -20.57 -6.58
N VAL A 59 -3.95 -20.27 -6.96
CA VAL A 59 -4.51 -18.92 -6.79
C VAL A 59 -4.67 -18.58 -5.29
N ALA A 60 -5.06 -19.56 -4.47
CA ALA A 60 -5.12 -19.40 -3.02
C ALA A 60 -3.73 -19.14 -2.41
N ASP A 61 -2.71 -19.89 -2.84
CA ASP A 61 -1.33 -19.69 -2.38
C ASP A 61 -0.77 -18.33 -2.80
N ILE A 62 -1.05 -17.87 -4.03
CA ILE A 62 -0.71 -16.52 -4.48
C ILE A 62 -1.41 -15.49 -3.60
N GLY A 63 -2.72 -15.62 -3.41
CA GLY A 63 -3.49 -14.69 -2.59
C GLY A 63 -2.93 -14.60 -1.17
N ALA A 64 -2.66 -15.74 -0.54
CA ALA A 64 -2.04 -15.81 0.79
C ALA A 64 -0.65 -15.17 0.83
N ALA A 65 0.19 -15.42 -0.19
CA ALA A 65 1.51 -14.81 -0.29
C ALA A 65 1.45 -13.29 -0.45
N LEU A 66 0.35 -12.77 -1.02
CA LEU A 66 0.08 -11.33 -1.17
C LEU A 66 -0.65 -10.72 0.04
N GLY A 67 -0.93 -11.52 1.08
CA GLY A 67 -1.68 -11.07 2.24
C GLY A 67 -3.16 -10.81 1.96
N LEU A 68 -3.71 -11.35 0.85
CA LEU A 68 -5.14 -11.33 0.63
C LEU A 68 -5.84 -12.18 1.72
N PRO A 69 -7.01 -11.75 2.20
CA PRO A 69 -7.85 -12.61 3.04
C PRO A 69 -8.11 -13.94 2.35
N ALA A 70 -8.26 -15.02 3.12
CA ALA A 70 -8.57 -16.33 2.56
C ALA A 70 -9.88 -16.29 1.76
N GLN A 71 -9.99 -17.11 0.72
CA GLN A 71 -11.25 -17.27 -0.01
C GLN A 71 -12.36 -17.72 0.96
N GLY A 72 -13.53 -17.10 0.85
CA GLY A 72 -14.72 -17.32 1.68
C GLY A 72 -14.83 -16.36 2.88
N THR A 73 -13.85 -15.48 3.08
CA THR A 73 -13.85 -14.56 4.24
C THR A 73 -14.77 -13.35 4.01
N SER A 74 -14.84 -12.85 2.78
CA SER A 74 -15.74 -11.75 2.38
C SER A 74 -16.13 -11.83 0.90
N PRO A 75 -17.26 -11.23 0.49
CA PRO A 75 -17.66 -11.15 -0.92
C PRO A 75 -16.58 -10.52 -1.82
N ASP A 76 -15.87 -9.51 -1.30
CA ASP A 76 -14.81 -8.81 -2.05
C ASP A 76 -13.59 -9.72 -2.25
N SER A 77 -13.19 -10.48 -1.22
CA SER A 77 -12.11 -11.46 -1.36
C SER A 77 -12.48 -12.55 -2.37
N ASP A 78 -13.70 -13.08 -2.29
CA ASP A 78 -14.19 -14.10 -3.23
C ASP A 78 -14.21 -13.59 -4.66
N HIS A 79 -14.58 -12.33 -4.86
CA HIS A 79 -14.56 -11.70 -6.16
C HIS A 79 -13.13 -11.65 -6.72
N ILE A 80 -12.13 -11.25 -5.93
CA ILE A 80 -10.72 -11.22 -6.36
C ILE A 80 -10.25 -12.62 -6.80
N TYR A 81 -10.50 -13.66 -5.98
CA TYR A 81 -10.13 -15.02 -6.34
C TYR A 81 -10.83 -15.49 -7.63
N SER A 82 -12.09 -15.12 -7.82
CA SER A 82 -12.84 -15.47 -9.03
C SER A 82 -12.33 -14.78 -10.28
N GLU A 83 -11.94 -13.50 -10.19
CA GLU A 83 -11.38 -12.74 -11.31
C GLU A 83 -10.03 -13.33 -11.74
N VAL A 84 -9.15 -13.64 -10.79
CA VAL A 84 -7.85 -14.28 -11.12
C VAL A 84 -8.06 -15.65 -11.77
N LEU A 85 -8.99 -16.46 -11.27
CA LEU A 85 -9.33 -17.73 -11.92
C LEU A 85 -9.87 -17.54 -13.34
N ASN A 86 -10.70 -16.52 -13.56
CA ASN A 86 -11.24 -16.20 -14.88
C ASN A 86 -10.14 -15.76 -15.86
N GLU A 87 -9.11 -15.06 -15.40
CA GLU A 87 -7.95 -14.70 -16.23
C GLU A 87 -7.20 -15.95 -16.71
N PHE A 88 -7.00 -16.95 -15.83
CA PHE A 88 -6.39 -18.21 -16.24
C PHE A 88 -7.21 -19.00 -17.27
N THR A 89 -8.54 -18.94 -17.19
CA THR A 89 -9.42 -19.74 -18.05
C THR A 89 -10.07 -18.95 -19.19
N HIS A 90 -9.69 -17.69 -19.38
CA HIS A 90 -10.30 -16.76 -20.33
C HIS A 90 -11.84 -16.68 -20.21
N GLY A 91 -12.36 -16.80 -18.98
CA GLY A 91 -13.80 -16.82 -18.68
C GLY A 91 -14.55 -18.05 -19.21
N SER A 92 -13.84 -19.03 -19.80
CA SER A 92 -14.38 -20.32 -20.16
C SER A 92 -14.10 -21.32 -19.03
N GLN A 93 -14.93 -22.35 -18.82
CA GLN A 93 -14.56 -23.43 -17.88
C GLN A 93 -13.63 -24.47 -18.54
N GLU A 94 -12.85 -24.05 -19.55
CA GLU A 94 -11.94 -24.95 -20.27
C GLU A 94 -10.64 -25.20 -19.46
N LYS A 95 -10.00 -26.33 -19.74
CA LYS A 95 -8.73 -26.70 -19.12
C LYS A 95 -7.58 -25.88 -19.70
N VAL A 96 -6.68 -25.41 -18.85
CA VAL A 96 -5.56 -24.50 -19.15
C VAL A 96 -4.29 -25.30 -19.46
N SER A 97 -3.67 -25.06 -20.60
CA SER A 97 -2.39 -25.67 -20.95
C SER A 97 -1.23 -25.07 -20.16
N LYS A 98 -0.09 -25.77 -20.12
CA LYS A 98 1.12 -25.25 -19.47
C LYS A 98 1.57 -23.90 -20.04
N THR A 99 1.46 -23.70 -21.35
CA THR A 99 1.86 -22.43 -21.98
C THR A 99 0.96 -21.28 -21.51
N GLU A 100 -0.36 -21.50 -21.50
CA GLU A 100 -1.32 -20.50 -21.01
C GLU A 100 -1.09 -20.21 -19.51
N PHE A 101 -0.88 -21.24 -18.70
CA PHE A 101 -0.55 -21.07 -17.27
C PHE A 101 0.72 -20.23 -17.08
N LYS A 102 1.77 -20.45 -17.89
CA LYS A 102 3.00 -19.66 -17.86
C LYS A 102 2.75 -18.18 -18.19
N GLU A 103 2.02 -17.93 -19.28
CA GLU A 103 1.73 -16.58 -19.76
C GLU A 103 0.93 -15.79 -18.73
N VAL A 104 -0.16 -16.36 -18.23
CA VAL A 104 -1.00 -15.68 -17.23
C VAL A 104 -0.25 -15.47 -15.92
N LEU A 105 0.53 -16.45 -15.45
CA LEU A 105 1.34 -16.28 -14.23
C LEU A 105 2.40 -15.19 -14.40
N SER A 106 3.03 -15.10 -15.58
CA SER A 106 3.97 -14.03 -15.92
C SER A 106 3.30 -12.67 -15.88
N ASP A 107 2.13 -12.53 -16.51
CA ASP A 107 1.39 -11.27 -16.56
C ASP A 107 0.94 -10.81 -15.16
N ILE A 108 0.51 -11.74 -14.30
CA ILE A 108 0.17 -11.45 -12.90
C ILE A 108 1.41 -10.96 -12.14
N LEU A 109 2.54 -11.67 -12.23
CA LEU A 109 3.80 -11.30 -11.55
C LEU A 109 4.32 -9.93 -12.03
N LEU A 110 4.32 -9.67 -13.33
CA LEU A 110 4.72 -8.39 -13.89
C LEU A 110 3.75 -7.26 -13.53
N GLY A 111 2.45 -7.55 -13.46
CA GLY A 111 1.45 -6.62 -12.96
C GLY A 111 1.70 -6.22 -11.51
N MET A 112 2.04 -7.19 -10.65
CA MET A 112 2.42 -6.93 -9.26
C MET A 112 3.71 -6.13 -9.16
N ALA A 113 4.73 -6.47 -9.97
CA ALA A 113 5.97 -5.73 -10.02
C ALA A 113 5.75 -4.26 -10.45
N ALA A 114 4.90 -4.04 -11.45
CA ALA A 114 4.51 -2.70 -11.87
C ALA A 114 3.76 -1.94 -10.76
N GLY A 115 2.92 -2.64 -10.00
CA GLY A 115 2.25 -2.12 -8.81
C GLY A 115 3.24 -1.69 -7.73
N LEU A 116 4.17 -2.55 -7.32
CA LEU A 116 5.21 -2.25 -6.33
C LEU A 116 6.17 -1.17 -6.79
N LYS A 117 6.44 -1.08 -8.10
CA LYS A 117 7.24 0.01 -8.66
C LYS A 117 6.53 1.37 -8.52
N ARG A 118 5.21 1.37 -8.61
CA ARG A 118 4.39 2.58 -8.42
C ARG A 118 4.25 2.92 -6.94
N ASP A 119 3.95 1.92 -6.13
CA ASP A 119 3.65 2.01 -4.70
C ASP A 119 4.59 1.07 -3.92
N PRO A 120 5.87 1.47 -3.70
CA PRO A 120 6.85 0.61 -3.05
C PRO A 120 6.51 0.39 -1.57
N ILE A 121 6.91 -0.78 -1.07
CA ILE A 121 6.81 -1.11 0.35
C ILE A 121 8.19 -0.98 0.97
N VAL A 122 8.29 -0.18 2.03
CA VAL A 122 9.51 0.04 2.79
C VAL A 122 9.46 -0.79 4.06
N ILE A 123 10.38 -1.73 4.21
CA ILE A 123 10.59 -2.47 5.45
C ILE A 123 11.51 -1.65 6.35
N LEU A 124 10.95 -1.19 7.46
CA LEU A 124 11.61 -0.37 8.47
C LEU A 124 11.89 -1.22 9.71
N ARG A 125 13.10 -1.11 10.25
CA ARG A 125 13.47 -1.70 11.54
C ARG A 125 13.43 -0.65 12.64
N MET A 126 12.38 -0.66 13.45
CA MET A 126 12.20 0.23 14.59
C MET A 126 12.99 -0.27 15.81
N ASP A 127 14.13 0.35 16.09
CA ASP A 127 15.00 0.02 17.23
C ASP A 127 15.09 1.11 18.31
N GLY A 128 14.25 2.15 18.17
CA GLY A 128 14.13 3.25 19.12
C GLY A 128 15.15 4.37 18.92
N GLU A 129 16.07 4.29 17.96
CA GLU A 129 17.03 5.37 17.67
C GLU A 129 16.29 6.64 17.21
N ASP A 130 15.46 6.53 16.17
CA ASP A 130 14.67 7.65 15.63
C ASP A 130 13.70 8.23 16.67
N LEU A 131 13.09 7.35 17.49
CA LEU A 131 12.19 7.77 18.57
C LEU A 131 12.94 8.54 19.67
N SER A 132 14.19 8.14 19.94
CA SER A 132 15.08 8.86 20.84
C SER A 132 15.53 10.19 20.23
N GLU A 133 15.79 10.28 18.93
CA GLU A 133 16.11 11.54 18.27
C GLU A 133 14.92 12.52 18.33
N PHE A 134 13.71 12.01 18.05
CA PHE A 134 12.47 12.79 18.08
C PHE A 134 12.26 13.52 19.41
N ILE A 135 12.40 12.86 20.56
CA ILE A 135 12.19 13.47 21.89
C ILE A 135 13.25 14.51 22.30
N HIS A 136 14.39 14.51 21.62
CA HIS A 136 15.46 15.50 21.81
C HIS A 136 15.40 16.61 20.74
N SER A 137 14.48 16.52 19.79
CA SER A 137 14.30 17.52 18.75
C SER A 137 13.73 18.83 19.33
N PRO A 138 14.08 20.00 18.75
CA PRO A 138 13.55 21.29 19.20
C PRO A 138 12.04 21.46 18.94
N GLY A 139 11.45 20.62 18.08
CA GLY A 139 10.01 20.65 17.74
C GLY A 139 9.14 19.82 18.68
N TYR A 140 9.74 18.91 19.46
CA TYR A 140 9.05 17.93 20.29
C TYR A 140 7.92 18.53 21.15
N GLU A 141 8.19 19.57 21.93
CA GLU A 141 7.18 20.13 22.83
C GLU A 141 5.97 20.69 22.06
N ALA A 142 6.21 21.41 20.96
CA ALA A 142 5.13 22.01 20.17
C ALA A 142 4.22 20.93 19.56
N GLU A 143 4.82 19.85 19.08
CA GLU A 143 4.13 18.72 18.48
C GLU A 143 3.33 17.93 19.51
N ILE A 144 3.95 17.56 20.63
CA ILE A 144 3.28 16.79 21.69
C ILE A 144 2.18 17.60 22.38
N VAL A 145 2.29 18.93 22.45
CA VAL A 145 1.18 19.78 22.91
C VAL A 145 -0.02 19.70 21.97
N SER A 146 0.20 19.64 20.65
CA SER A 146 -0.88 19.44 19.67
C SER A 146 -1.54 18.06 19.85
N VAL A 147 -0.71 17.03 20.03
CA VAL A 147 -1.16 15.65 20.33
C VAL A 147 -1.98 15.63 21.62
N TYR A 148 -1.53 16.29 22.69
CA TYR A 148 -2.25 16.40 23.96
C TYR A 148 -3.65 16.94 23.77
N PHE A 149 -3.80 18.06 23.05
CA PHE A 149 -5.11 18.64 22.79
C PHE A 149 -6.01 17.69 22.02
N SER A 150 -5.47 16.94 21.06
CA SER A 150 -6.25 15.94 20.31
C SER A 150 -6.65 14.75 21.18
N ALA A 151 -5.77 14.25 22.05
CA ALA A 151 -5.99 13.09 22.92
C ALA A 151 -7.01 13.37 24.04
N VAL A 152 -7.02 14.61 24.55
CA VAL A 152 -7.92 15.06 25.62
C VAL A 152 -9.26 15.58 25.08
N SER A 153 -9.32 15.97 23.80
CA SER A 153 -10.57 16.43 23.16
C SER A 153 -11.60 15.30 23.11
N GLY A 154 -12.71 15.46 23.86
CA GLY A 154 -13.83 14.53 23.88
C GLY A 154 -13.87 13.55 25.05
N CYS A 155 -12.90 13.59 25.98
CA CYS A 155 -12.89 12.73 27.18
C CYS A 155 -12.77 13.54 28.46
N GLU A 156 -13.91 13.91 29.07
CA GLU A 156 -13.95 14.60 30.37
C GLU A 156 -13.49 13.71 31.56
N GLU A 157 -13.29 12.41 31.35
CA GLU A 157 -12.90 11.42 32.38
C GLU A 157 -11.70 10.53 32.03
N ALA A 158 -10.96 10.80 30.94
CA ALA A 158 -9.81 9.96 30.57
C ALA A 158 -8.68 10.09 31.61
N SER A 159 -8.11 8.95 32.02
CA SER A 159 -6.95 8.90 32.90
C SER A 159 -5.68 9.37 32.17
N LEU A 160 -4.63 9.71 32.90
CA LEU A 160 -3.33 10.05 32.30
C LEU A 160 -2.78 8.90 31.44
N SER A 161 -2.98 7.64 31.85
CA SER A 161 -2.61 6.48 31.05
C SER A 161 -3.36 6.43 29.71
N ASP A 162 -4.67 6.68 29.71
CA ASP A 162 -5.46 6.67 28.47
C ASP A 162 -4.99 7.78 27.50
N CYS A 163 -4.68 8.96 28.05
CA CYS A 163 -4.15 10.08 27.26
C CYS A 163 -2.78 9.75 26.66
N ILE A 164 -1.89 9.12 27.42
CA ILE A 164 -0.57 8.71 26.93
C ILE A 164 -0.69 7.62 25.87
N VAL A 165 -1.53 6.60 26.08
CA VAL A 165 -1.76 5.55 25.08
C VAL A 165 -2.30 6.14 23.79
N LYS A 166 -3.31 7.02 23.86
CA LYS A 166 -3.82 7.73 22.67
C LYS A 166 -2.76 8.58 21.98
N ALA A 167 -1.89 9.23 22.74
CA ALA A 167 -0.80 10.01 22.19
C ALA A 167 0.23 9.13 21.49
N LEU A 168 0.60 7.98 22.07
CA LEU A 168 1.46 6.98 21.42
C LEU A 168 0.82 6.40 20.15
N GLN A 169 -0.51 6.31 20.08
CA GLN A 169 -1.24 5.92 18.87
C GLN A 169 -1.24 6.99 17.77
N SER A 170 -0.96 8.25 18.12
CA SER A 170 -0.83 9.33 17.15
C SER A 170 0.59 9.46 16.57
N LEU A 171 1.60 8.87 17.23
CA LEU A 171 2.95 8.81 16.68
C LEU A 171 2.99 7.82 15.51
N SER A 172 3.70 8.20 14.46
CA SER A 172 3.90 7.40 13.24
C SER A 172 5.31 6.81 13.18
N VAL A 173 5.57 6.05 12.12
CA VAL A 173 6.90 5.55 11.77
C VAL A 173 7.93 6.69 11.57
N ASP A 174 7.49 7.89 11.17
CA ASP A 174 8.36 9.07 11.03
C ASP A 174 8.91 9.56 12.37
N HIS A 175 8.23 9.19 13.46
CA HIS A 175 8.66 9.46 14.82
C HIS A 175 9.51 8.31 15.38
N GLY A 176 9.82 7.28 14.59
CA GLY A 176 10.46 6.04 15.06
C GLY A 176 9.57 5.12 15.88
N MET A 177 8.25 5.35 15.88
CA MET A 177 7.28 4.57 16.65
C MET A 177 6.63 3.50 15.77
N PRO A 178 6.69 2.20 16.13
CA PRO A 178 5.88 1.19 15.45
C PRO A 178 4.39 1.44 15.70
N PRO A 179 3.48 0.97 14.82
CA PRO A 179 2.05 1.22 14.96
C PRO A 179 1.49 0.74 16.31
N SER A 180 1.19 1.66 17.22
CA SER A 180 0.71 1.33 18.58
C SER A 180 -0.67 0.66 18.59
N ASN A 181 -1.43 0.75 17.49
CA ASN A 181 -2.71 0.06 17.32
C ASN A 181 -2.54 -1.44 17.00
N ASP A 182 -1.34 -1.88 16.63
CA ASP A 182 -1.07 -3.31 16.45
C ASP A 182 -1.19 -4.04 17.81
N PRO A 183 -1.95 -5.15 17.90
CA PRO A 183 -2.18 -5.85 19.15
C PRO A 183 -0.90 -6.32 19.85
N TRP A 184 0.12 -6.73 19.08
CA TRP A 184 1.37 -7.20 19.65
C TRP A 184 2.17 -6.02 20.22
N VAL A 185 2.25 -4.90 19.49
CA VAL A 185 2.93 -3.68 19.97
C VAL A 185 2.26 -3.15 21.23
N MET A 186 0.93 -3.11 21.25
CA MET A 186 0.17 -2.64 22.41
C MET A 186 0.49 -3.47 23.66
N SER A 187 0.35 -4.80 23.59
CA SER A 187 0.49 -5.67 24.77
C SER A 187 1.94 -5.95 25.18
N ASN A 188 2.91 -5.87 24.27
CA ASN A 188 4.32 -6.21 24.58
C ASN A 188 5.23 -5.00 24.79
N ILE A 189 4.81 -3.82 24.32
CA ILE A 189 5.60 -2.58 24.39
C ILE A 189 4.83 -1.49 25.12
N VAL A 190 3.66 -1.10 24.63
CA VAL A 190 2.97 0.11 25.12
C VAL A 190 2.41 -0.06 26.53
N GLU A 191 1.49 -1.01 26.74
CA GLU A 191 0.80 -1.19 28.03
C GLU A 191 1.77 -1.46 29.19
N PRO A 192 2.74 -2.39 29.08
CA PRO A 192 3.65 -2.67 30.20
C PRO A 192 4.51 -1.46 30.59
N ILE A 193 4.91 -0.65 29.61
CA ILE A 193 5.75 0.53 29.86
C ILE A 193 4.93 1.63 30.52
N VAL A 194 3.73 1.92 30.00
CA VAL A 194 2.82 2.91 30.60
C VAL A 194 2.50 2.52 32.04
N ASP A 195 2.19 1.26 32.31
CA ASP A 195 1.87 0.76 33.65
C ASP A 195 3.04 0.84 34.63
N SER A 196 4.27 0.64 34.15
CA SER A 196 5.49 0.68 34.96
C SER A 196 6.03 2.10 35.20
N CYS A 197 5.71 3.02 34.30
CA CYS A 197 6.18 4.41 34.37
C CYS A 197 5.26 5.28 35.23
N LEU A 198 3.96 4.99 35.30
CA LEU A 198 2.99 5.80 36.02
C LEU A 198 2.77 5.29 37.45
N ASP A 199 2.78 6.22 38.41
CA ASP A 199 2.51 5.91 39.81
C ASP A 199 0.99 5.73 40.07
N GLU A 200 0.60 5.13 41.20
CA GLU A 200 -0.82 4.93 41.55
C GLU A 200 -1.61 6.25 41.70
N GLU A 201 -0.92 7.38 41.95
CA GLU A 201 -1.52 8.72 41.93
C GLU A 201 -1.82 9.18 40.49
N ASP A 202 -0.88 8.96 39.56
CA ASP A 202 -1.03 9.27 38.13
C ASP A 202 -2.18 8.46 37.49
N LYS A 203 -2.41 7.22 37.96
CA LYS A 203 -3.50 6.33 37.49
C LYS A 203 -4.88 6.73 38.02
N ARG A 204 -4.96 7.51 39.10
CA ARG A 204 -6.23 7.85 39.78
C ARG A 204 -6.70 9.29 39.51
N GLU A 205 -5.85 10.15 38.96
CA GLU A 205 -6.21 11.52 38.60
C GLU A 205 -7.08 11.59 37.34
N LYS A 206 -8.25 12.25 37.47
CA LYS A 206 -9.21 12.47 36.38
C LYS A 206 -8.95 13.75 35.56
N ARG A 207 -8.00 14.60 35.97
CA ARG A 207 -7.68 15.86 35.28
C ARG A 207 -6.19 15.91 35.00
N VAL A 208 -5.85 15.60 33.76
CA VAL A 208 -4.48 15.69 33.28
C VAL A 208 -4.13 17.17 33.05
N SER A 209 -3.10 17.68 33.71
CA SER A 209 -2.49 18.97 33.34
C SER A 209 -1.50 18.77 32.18
N GLN A 210 -1.37 19.76 31.31
CA GLN A 210 -0.45 19.72 30.17
C GLN A 210 1.00 19.46 30.61
N GLU A 211 1.48 20.11 31.67
CA GLU A 211 2.86 19.96 32.16
C GLU A 211 3.14 18.53 32.62
N ARG A 212 2.21 17.94 33.39
CA ARG A 212 2.33 16.54 33.83
C ARG A 212 2.27 15.56 32.67
N PHE A 213 1.40 15.82 31.68
CA PHE A 213 1.35 15.01 30.48
C PHE A 213 2.70 15.02 29.73
N LEU A 214 3.28 16.20 29.49
CA LEU A 214 4.55 16.32 28.76
C LEU A 214 5.69 15.59 29.48
N GLU A 215 5.79 15.74 30.80
CA GLU A 215 6.80 15.07 31.61
C GLU A 215 6.62 13.54 31.61
N ALA A 216 5.39 13.07 31.85
CA ALA A 216 5.07 11.64 31.87
C ALA A 216 5.24 11.01 30.48
N PHE A 217 4.78 11.67 29.43
CA PHE A 217 4.88 11.21 28.05
C PHE A 217 6.35 11.07 27.64
N LYS A 218 7.19 12.07 27.94
CA LYS A 218 8.63 11.99 27.65
C LYS A 218 9.28 10.78 28.31
N ARG A 219 9.03 10.56 29.60
CA ARG A 219 9.53 9.40 30.35
C ARG A 219 9.06 8.07 29.74
N VAL A 220 7.80 7.99 29.33
CA VAL A 220 7.25 6.80 28.67
C VAL A 220 7.95 6.55 27.34
N VAL A 221 8.07 7.57 26.48
CA VAL A 221 8.71 7.44 25.16
C VAL A 221 10.19 7.05 25.29
N GLU A 222 10.92 7.61 26.25
CA GLU A 222 12.30 7.19 26.55
C GLU A 222 12.40 5.69 26.90
N ARG A 223 11.44 5.16 27.66
CA ARG A 223 11.38 3.72 27.99
C ARG A 223 10.94 2.87 26.81
N VAL A 224 10.03 3.37 25.96
CA VAL A 224 9.67 2.70 24.70
C VAL A 224 10.89 2.58 23.79
N ALA A 225 11.66 3.66 23.61
CA ALA A 225 12.89 3.63 22.83
C ALA A 225 13.89 2.60 23.37
N GLN A 226 14.07 2.52 24.69
CA GLN A 226 14.91 1.48 25.32
C GLN A 226 14.39 0.07 25.04
N ARG A 227 13.07 -0.14 25.12
CA ARG A 227 12.46 -1.45 24.83
C ARG A 227 12.63 -1.87 23.38
N LEU A 228 12.49 -0.93 22.44
CA LEU A 228 12.73 -1.16 21.01
C LEU A 228 14.20 -1.47 20.72
N ASN A 229 15.13 -0.90 21.49
CA ASN A 229 16.55 -1.23 21.37
C ASN A 229 16.83 -2.70 21.74
N GLU A 230 16.17 -3.20 22.79
CA GLU A 230 16.27 -4.59 23.23
C GLU A 230 15.50 -5.56 22.31
N GLN A 231 14.33 -5.14 21.84
CA GLN A 231 13.45 -5.91 20.97
C GLN A 231 12.94 -5.02 19.82
N PRO A 232 13.71 -4.93 18.72
CA PRO A 232 13.33 -4.17 17.55
C PRO A 232 12.06 -4.72 16.90
N VAL A 233 11.26 -3.84 16.31
CA VAL A 233 10.03 -4.19 15.60
C VAL A 233 10.22 -3.93 14.12
N ILE A 234 9.86 -4.92 13.29
CA ILE A 234 9.87 -4.75 11.84
C ILE A 234 8.51 -4.24 11.40
N VAL A 235 8.49 -3.16 10.62
CA VAL A 235 7.29 -2.51 10.12
C VAL A 235 7.37 -2.43 8.60
N ALA A 236 6.36 -2.96 7.92
CA ALA A 236 6.13 -2.67 6.51
C ALA A 236 5.36 -1.35 6.42
N HIS A 237 5.98 -0.36 5.79
CA HIS A 237 5.47 0.98 5.58
C HIS A 237 5.25 1.21 4.09
N SER A 238 4.13 1.83 3.73
CA SER A 238 3.88 2.33 2.38
C SER A 238 3.29 3.72 2.50
N GLU A 239 3.78 4.67 1.72
CA GLU A 239 3.25 6.02 1.64
C GLU A 239 3.20 6.47 0.19
N ASN A 240 2.02 6.97 -0.22
CA ASN A 240 1.79 7.56 -1.52
C ASN A 240 1.32 9.00 -1.35
N THR A 241 2.02 9.93 -1.99
CA THR A 241 1.65 11.34 -2.04
C THR A 241 1.13 11.70 -3.43
N PHE A 242 -0.11 12.16 -3.49
CA PHE A 242 -0.74 12.69 -4.70
C PHE A 242 -0.61 14.21 -4.71
N ASP A 243 0.29 14.73 -5.53
CA ASP A 243 0.64 16.16 -5.62
C ASP A 243 0.29 16.79 -6.99
N GLY A 244 -0.34 16.01 -7.88
CA GLY A 244 -0.70 16.43 -9.24
C GLY A 244 0.45 16.33 -10.26
N SER A 245 1.66 15.96 -9.85
CA SER A 245 2.81 15.84 -10.75
C SER A 245 2.61 14.78 -11.85
N GLY A 246 1.99 13.65 -11.52
CA GLY A 246 1.65 12.60 -12.49
C GLY A 246 0.64 13.05 -13.55
N ILE A 247 -0.39 13.80 -13.14
CA ILE A 247 -1.34 14.42 -14.06
C ILE A 247 -0.61 15.42 -14.96
N ARG A 248 0.23 16.29 -14.38
CA ARG A 248 1.00 17.29 -15.13
C ARG A 248 1.89 16.62 -16.19
N ARG A 249 2.58 15.54 -15.83
CA ARG A 249 3.39 14.73 -16.76
C ARG A 249 2.54 14.18 -17.89
N LEU A 250 1.40 13.56 -17.58
CA LEU A 250 0.50 12.98 -18.57
C LEU A 250 -0.04 14.05 -19.54
N LEU A 251 -0.55 15.17 -19.02
CA LEU A 251 -1.10 16.27 -19.83
C LEU A 251 -0.03 16.97 -20.69
N SER A 252 1.24 16.93 -20.28
CA SER A 252 2.36 17.48 -21.06
C SER A 252 2.73 16.61 -22.26
N ASN A 253 2.36 15.33 -22.26
CA ASN A 253 2.62 14.40 -23.35
C ASN A 253 1.32 14.01 -24.06
N LYS A 254 0.99 14.75 -25.12
CA LYS A 254 -0.24 14.50 -25.90
C LYS A 254 -0.37 13.05 -26.38
N PHE A 255 0.73 12.41 -26.79
CA PHE A 255 0.69 11.04 -27.28
C PHE A 255 0.30 10.04 -26.18
N GLU A 256 0.91 10.15 -25.01
CA GLU A 256 0.57 9.28 -23.87
C GLU A 256 -0.84 9.53 -23.35
N PHE A 257 -1.25 10.80 -23.28
CA PHE A 257 -2.60 11.18 -22.90
C PHE A 257 -3.65 10.61 -23.86
N ASP A 258 -3.48 10.81 -25.17
CA ASP A 258 -4.39 10.29 -26.18
C ASP A 258 -4.41 8.74 -26.16
N LYS A 259 -3.26 8.10 -25.97
CA LYS A 259 -3.17 6.64 -25.83
C LYS A 259 -3.97 6.13 -24.63
N ALA A 260 -3.78 6.72 -23.45
CA ALA A 260 -4.49 6.33 -22.24
C ALA A 260 -6.01 6.51 -22.38
N LEU A 261 -6.45 7.61 -23.00
CA LEU A 261 -7.87 7.86 -23.26
C LEU A 261 -8.47 6.86 -24.24
N ASN A 262 -7.75 6.52 -25.31
CA ASN A 262 -8.28 5.62 -26.33
C ASN A 262 -8.61 4.24 -25.75
N VAL A 263 -7.81 3.74 -24.79
CA VAL A 263 -8.10 2.48 -24.07
C VAL A 263 -9.48 2.55 -23.39
N GLY A 264 -9.75 3.62 -22.64
CA GLY A 264 -11.07 3.81 -22.01
C GLY A 264 -12.20 4.09 -23.00
N LEU A 265 -11.91 4.66 -24.16
CA LEU A 265 -12.90 4.93 -25.20
C LEU A 265 -13.27 3.69 -26.04
N GLU A 266 -12.48 2.63 -26.00
CA GLU A 266 -12.77 1.35 -26.69
C GLU A 266 -13.82 0.53 -25.95
N ILE A 267 -13.87 0.64 -24.61
CA ILE A 267 -14.79 -0.14 -23.76
C ILE A 267 -16.20 0.47 -23.66
N ILE A 268 -16.38 1.74 -24.02
CA ILE A 268 -17.66 2.44 -23.83
C ILE A 268 -18.56 2.42 -25.08
N PRO A 269 -19.89 2.36 -24.92
CA PRO A 269 -20.82 2.40 -26.04
C PRO A 269 -20.74 3.72 -26.82
N LYS A 270 -20.68 3.62 -28.16
CA LYS A 270 -20.74 4.77 -29.08
C LYS A 270 -22.07 4.78 -29.81
N ASP A 271 -22.61 5.97 -30.07
CA ASP A 271 -23.80 6.10 -30.91
C ASP A 271 -23.51 5.76 -32.39
N ARG A 272 -24.55 5.70 -33.22
CA ARG A 272 -24.45 5.47 -34.67
C ARG A 272 -23.60 6.49 -35.45
N HIS A 273 -23.16 7.57 -34.80
CA HIS A 273 -22.31 8.62 -35.35
C HIS A 273 -20.93 8.67 -34.66
N GLY A 274 -20.58 7.66 -33.85
CA GLY A 274 -19.31 7.58 -33.12
C GLY A 274 -19.19 8.56 -31.95
N LYS A 275 -20.30 9.10 -31.46
CA LYS A 275 -20.33 10.00 -30.31
C LYS A 275 -20.48 9.23 -29.00
N VAL A 276 -20.01 9.86 -27.92
CA VAL A 276 -19.91 9.28 -26.59
C VAL A 276 -20.73 10.11 -25.61
N SER A 277 -21.46 9.44 -24.71
CA SER A 277 -22.18 10.10 -23.63
C SER A 277 -21.22 10.53 -22.51
N LYS A 278 -21.40 11.73 -21.98
CA LYS A 278 -20.61 12.23 -20.85
C LYS A 278 -20.82 11.45 -19.54
N GLU A 279 -21.88 10.64 -19.42
CA GLU A 279 -22.10 9.75 -18.27
C GLU A 279 -20.93 8.77 -18.04
N TYR A 280 -20.16 8.46 -19.10
CA TYR A 280 -18.98 7.60 -19.03
C TYR A 280 -17.69 8.32 -18.62
N LEU A 281 -17.72 9.64 -18.34
CA LEU A 281 -16.51 10.38 -17.94
C LEU A 281 -15.87 9.78 -16.69
N ARG A 282 -16.67 9.38 -15.69
CA ARG A 282 -16.13 8.77 -14.47
C ARG A 282 -15.45 7.42 -14.76
N ALA A 283 -16.06 6.59 -15.59
CA ALA A 283 -15.51 5.29 -15.98
C ALA A 283 -14.21 5.45 -16.78
N VAL A 284 -14.19 6.36 -17.76
CA VAL A 284 -12.96 6.63 -18.55
C VAL A 284 -11.89 7.27 -17.67
N LEU A 285 -12.25 8.14 -16.72
CA LEU A 285 -11.28 8.70 -15.78
C LEU A 285 -10.59 7.60 -14.96
N ASP A 286 -11.34 6.61 -14.50
CA ASP A 286 -10.78 5.45 -13.77
C ASP A 286 -9.77 4.67 -14.62
N THR A 287 -10.03 4.49 -15.92
CA THR A 287 -9.05 3.86 -16.83
C THR A 287 -7.79 4.70 -17.08
N VAL A 288 -7.89 6.03 -16.97
CA VAL A 288 -6.77 6.96 -17.18
C VAL A 288 -5.99 7.20 -15.88
N ALA A 289 -6.62 7.01 -14.71
CA ALA A 289 -6.06 7.27 -13.40
C ALA A 289 -4.67 6.62 -13.20
N PRO A 290 -4.42 5.34 -13.55
CA PRO A 290 -3.09 4.74 -13.43
C PRO A 290 -2.01 5.48 -14.22
N SER A 291 -2.33 5.99 -15.42
CA SER A 291 -1.38 6.75 -16.26
C SER A 291 -1.06 8.13 -15.66
N ALA A 292 -2.00 8.68 -14.89
CA ALA A 292 -1.89 9.95 -14.18
C ALA A 292 -1.34 9.80 -12.75
N THR A 293 -0.93 8.58 -12.35
CA THR A 293 -0.53 8.20 -10.98
C THR A 293 -1.57 8.58 -9.93
N LEU A 294 -2.85 8.46 -10.28
CA LEU A 294 -3.96 8.60 -9.37
C LEU A 294 -4.38 7.23 -8.84
N PRO A 295 -4.91 7.16 -7.61
CA PRO A 295 -5.42 5.92 -7.07
C PRO A 295 -6.70 5.52 -7.83
N PRO A 296 -7.07 4.23 -7.83
CA PRO A 296 -8.38 3.80 -8.30
C PRO A 296 -9.51 4.55 -7.58
N ILE A 297 -10.60 4.81 -8.30
CA ILE A 297 -11.77 5.47 -7.70
C ILE A 297 -12.32 4.60 -6.56
N GLY A 298 -12.62 5.20 -5.41
CA GLY A 298 -13.07 4.50 -4.20
C GLY A 298 -11.95 4.12 -3.24
N ALA A 299 -10.68 4.17 -3.65
CA ALA A 299 -9.55 3.79 -2.79
C ALA A 299 -9.21 4.89 -1.76
N VAL A 300 -9.40 6.17 -2.12
CA VAL A 300 -9.07 7.32 -1.28
C VAL A 300 -10.22 8.31 -1.30
N SER A 301 -10.96 8.41 -0.20
CA SER A 301 -12.18 9.23 -0.10
C SER A 301 -11.94 10.71 -0.42
N GLN A 302 -10.83 11.28 0.05
CA GLN A 302 -10.44 12.67 -0.25
C GLN A 302 -10.21 12.89 -1.75
N MET A 303 -9.68 11.89 -2.46
CA MET A 303 -9.52 11.93 -3.91
C MET A 303 -10.86 11.82 -4.62
N ASP A 304 -11.77 10.97 -4.13
CA ASP A 304 -13.12 10.81 -4.69
C ASP A 304 -13.95 12.09 -4.59
N ASP A 305 -13.83 12.82 -3.48
CA ASP A 305 -14.44 14.13 -3.30
C ASP A 305 -13.89 15.13 -4.33
N MET A 306 -12.57 15.14 -4.53
CA MET A 306 -11.91 16.01 -5.51
C MET A 306 -12.34 15.71 -6.95
N ILE A 307 -12.42 14.42 -7.31
CA ILE A 307 -12.92 13.96 -8.62
C ILE A 307 -14.37 14.39 -8.82
N THR A 308 -15.20 14.24 -7.78
CA THR A 308 -16.62 14.61 -7.82
C THR A 308 -16.79 16.11 -8.02
N GLU A 309 -16.00 16.94 -7.34
CA GLU A 309 -16.00 18.40 -7.55
C GLU A 309 -15.49 18.79 -8.96
N ALA A 310 -14.42 18.15 -9.45
CA ALA A 310 -13.92 18.40 -10.81
C ALA A 310 -14.96 18.07 -11.89
N LEU A 311 -15.69 16.95 -11.75
CA LEU A 311 -16.78 16.56 -12.64
C LEU A 311 -17.93 17.57 -12.62
N LYS A 312 -18.30 18.11 -11.45
CA LYS A 312 -19.32 19.16 -11.34
C LYS A 312 -18.92 20.44 -12.06
N MET A 313 -17.66 20.88 -11.93
CA MET A 313 -17.16 22.11 -12.55
C MET A 313 -17.26 22.11 -14.08
N VAL A 314 -17.06 20.96 -14.73
CA VAL A 314 -17.11 20.84 -16.20
C VAL A 314 -18.49 20.45 -16.75
N LYS A 315 -19.52 20.38 -15.90
CA LYS A 315 -20.83 19.77 -16.24
C LYS A 315 -20.63 18.37 -16.83
N GLY A 316 -19.83 17.55 -16.15
CA GLY A 316 -19.45 16.21 -16.58
C GLY A 316 -20.61 15.22 -16.54
N ASP A 317 -21.69 15.53 -15.82
CA ASP A 317 -22.82 14.62 -15.63
C ASP A 317 -24.12 15.13 -16.28
N ASP A 318 -24.02 15.94 -17.34
CA ASP A 318 -25.18 16.47 -18.07
C ASP A 318 -25.80 15.45 -19.07
N GLY A 319 -25.25 14.22 -19.14
CA GLY A 319 -25.66 13.16 -20.06
C GLY A 319 -25.52 13.52 -21.54
N LYS A 320 -24.83 14.62 -21.87
CA LYS A 320 -24.73 15.12 -23.24
C LYS A 320 -23.88 14.17 -24.07
N VAL A 321 -24.38 13.82 -25.24
CA VAL A 321 -23.65 13.05 -26.25
C VAL A 321 -22.75 13.98 -27.05
N VAL A 322 -21.44 13.77 -26.97
CA VAL A 322 -20.39 14.64 -27.52
C VAL A 322 -19.49 13.87 -28.50
N LYS A 323 -18.81 14.60 -29.39
CA LYS A 323 -17.78 13.99 -30.25
C LYS A 323 -16.58 13.57 -29.40
N GLU A 324 -15.84 12.58 -29.87
CA GLU A 324 -14.64 12.09 -29.17
C GLU A 324 -13.65 13.22 -28.82
N GLU A 325 -13.37 14.14 -29.74
CA GLU A 325 -12.51 15.31 -29.48
C GLU A 325 -13.02 16.22 -28.36
N GLU A 326 -14.34 16.43 -28.27
CA GLU A 326 -14.95 17.21 -27.19
C GLU A 326 -14.89 16.44 -25.85
N PHE A 327 -15.03 15.11 -25.90
CA PHE A 327 -14.85 14.23 -24.75
C PHE A 327 -13.41 14.28 -24.21
N LYS A 328 -12.41 14.11 -25.09
CA LYS A 328 -10.98 14.19 -24.75
C LYS A 328 -10.63 15.54 -24.14
N LYS A 329 -11.15 16.63 -24.71
CA LYS A 329 -10.99 17.97 -24.15
C LYS A 329 -11.61 18.09 -22.76
N THR A 330 -12.83 17.56 -22.56
CA THR A 330 -13.49 17.56 -21.26
C THR A 330 -12.66 16.78 -20.23
N MET A 331 -12.07 15.65 -20.63
CA MET A 331 -11.21 14.86 -19.75
C MET A 331 -9.92 15.60 -19.35
N ALA A 332 -9.30 16.31 -20.30
CA ALA A 332 -8.14 17.16 -19.99
C ALA A 332 -8.50 18.29 -19.01
N GLU A 333 -9.70 18.88 -19.13
CA GLU A 333 -10.19 19.90 -18.20
C GLU A 333 -10.43 19.32 -16.78
N ILE A 334 -10.99 18.11 -16.67
CA ILE A 334 -11.18 17.41 -15.38
C ILE A 334 -9.82 17.16 -14.72
N LEU A 335 -8.90 16.52 -15.45
CA LEU A 335 -7.56 16.23 -14.94
C LEU A 335 -6.81 17.51 -14.56
N GLY A 336 -6.91 18.57 -15.37
CA GLY A 336 -6.34 19.87 -15.04
C GLY A 336 -6.92 20.48 -13.76
N SER A 337 -8.21 20.31 -13.51
CA SER A 337 -8.85 20.76 -12.27
C SER A 337 -8.36 19.99 -11.04
N ILE A 338 -8.26 18.65 -11.14
CA ILE A 338 -7.72 17.79 -10.08
C ILE A 338 -6.25 18.17 -9.80
N MET A 339 -5.45 18.33 -10.85
CA MET A 339 -4.05 18.73 -10.75
C MET A 339 -3.87 20.04 -9.97
N LEU A 340 -4.65 21.08 -10.30
CA LEU A 340 -4.56 22.37 -9.59
C LEU A 340 -4.95 22.26 -8.11
N GLN A 341 -5.89 21.38 -7.77
CA GLN A 341 -6.28 21.16 -6.38
C GLN A 341 -5.17 20.41 -5.60
N LEU A 342 -4.57 19.38 -6.20
CA LEU A 342 -3.46 18.64 -5.59
C LEU A 342 -2.19 19.48 -5.45
N GLU A 343 -1.91 20.38 -6.39
CA GLU A 343 -0.77 21.31 -6.29
C GLU A 343 -0.92 22.31 -5.13
N GLY A 344 -2.16 22.68 -4.79
CA GLY A 344 -2.46 23.55 -3.66
C GLY A 344 -2.53 22.81 -2.33
N ASN A 345 -2.95 21.54 -2.34
CA ASN A 345 -3.09 20.70 -1.17
C ASN A 345 -2.87 19.22 -1.53
N PRO A 346 -1.61 18.74 -1.46
CA PRO A 346 -1.29 17.34 -1.72
C PRO A 346 -1.99 16.40 -0.74
N ILE A 347 -2.32 15.20 -1.20
CA ILE A 347 -2.92 14.15 -0.37
C ILE A 347 -1.88 13.05 -0.15
N SER A 348 -1.44 12.84 1.09
CA SER A 348 -0.64 11.66 1.47
C SER A 348 -1.53 10.59 2.07
N VAL A 349 -1.37 9.36 1.62
CA VAL A 349 -1.97 8.17 2.21
C VAL A 349 -0.84 7.23 2.61
N SER A 350 -0.78 6.89 3.89
CA SER A 350 0.19 5.93 4.41
C SER A 350 -0.50 4.75 5.08
N SER A 351 0.16 3.61 5.01
CA SER A 351 -0.23 2.35 5.64
C SER A 351 0.99 1.75 6.34
N ASN A 352 0.79 1.29 7.56
CA ASN A 352 1.84 0.70 8.38
C ASN A 352 1.34 -0.62 8.94
N SER A 353 2.12 -1.68 8.78
CA SER A 353 1.82 -2.99 9.33
C SER A 353 3.04 -3.57 10.03
N VAL A 354 2.85 -4.12 11.22
CA VAL A 354 3.91 -4.85 11.92
C VAL A 354 4.11 -6.19 11.22
N VAL A 355 5.35 -6.49 10.84
CA VAL A 355 5.70 -7.75 10.22
C VAL A 355 5.86 -8.79 11.32
N HIS A 356 4.81 -9.56 11.54
CA HIS A 356 4.86 -10.76 12.36
C HIS A 356 5.54 -11.86 11.54
N GLU A 357 6.54 -12.55 12.10
CA GLU A 357 7.06 -13.77 11.45
C GLU A 357 5.87 -14.71 11.18
N PRO A 358 5.67 -15.16 9.93
CA PRO A 358 4.46 -15.89 9.58
C PRO A 358 4.46 -17.26 10.26
N LEU A 359 3.31 -17.61 10.87
CA LEU A 359 3.03 -18.95 11.42
C LEU A 359 3.01 -20.05 10.34
N THR A 360 3.01 -19.69 9.05
CA THR A 360 3.05 -20.60 7.92
C THR A 360 3.90 -20.00 6.81
N SER A 361 5.03 -20.65 6.50
CA SER A 361 5.88 -20.29 5.36
C SER A 361 5.07 -20.45 4.06
N ALA A 362 4.59 -19.35 3.48
CA ALA A 362 4.00 -19.38 2.15
C ALA A 362 5.11 -19.66 1.12
N THR A 363 5.20 -20.90 0.66
CA THR A 363 6.20 -21.43 -0.30
C THR A 363 5.82 -21.20 -1.76
N PHE A 364 5.08 -20.13 -2.07
CA PHE A 364 4.66 -19.90 -3.46
C PHE A 364 5.85 -19.52 -4.33
N LEU A 365 6.63 -18.50 -3.95
CA LEU A 365 7.82 -18.07 -4.68
C LEU A 365 9.05 -18.91 -4.32
N PRO A 366 9.95 -19.16 -5.29
CA PRO A 366 11.22 -19.79 -5.01
C PRO A 366 12.06 -18.88 -4.07
N PRO A 367 12.89 -19.46 -3.18
CA PRO A 367 13.80 -18.66 -2.38
C PRO A 367 14.74 -17.86 -3.28
N PRO A 368 15.17 -16.65 -2.86
CA PRO A 368 16.08 -15.83 -3.64
C PRO A 368 17.34 -16.63 -4.00
N PRO A 369 17.93 -16.41 -5.20
CA PRO A 369 19.16 -17.07 -5.58
C PRO A 369 20.24 -16.75 -4.55
N ALA A 370 20.79 -17.79 -3.91
CA ALA A 370 21.89 -17.62 -2.97
C ALA A 370 23.08 -16.99 -3.71
N GLU A 371 23.63 -15.90 -3.17
CA GLU A 371 24.94 -15.39 -3.59
C GLU A 371 25.91 -16.57 -3.63
N SER A 372 26.46 -16.83 -4.81
CA SER A 372 27.43 -17.90 -4.99
C SER A 372 28.65 -17.56 -4.14
N PRO A 373 29.19 -18.49 -3.33
CA PRO A 373 30.48 -18.25 -2.70
C PRO A 373 31.50 -18.01 -3.81
N GLU A 374 32.16 -16.85 -3.80
CA GLU A 374 33.32 -16.58 -4.65
C GLU A 374 34.28 -17.78 -4.52
N GLU A 375 34.48 -18.52 -5.60
CA GLU A 375 35.51 -19.54 -5.66
C GLU A 375 36.86 -18.84 -5.42
N PRO A 376 37.67 -19.32 -4.45
CA PRO A 376 38.98 -18.73 -4.23
C PRO A 376 39.83 -18.95 -5.48
N SER A 377 40.26 -17.83 -6.06
CA SER A 377 41.23 -17.84 -7.15
C SER A 377 42.52 -18.51 -6.69
N ASN A 378 42.87 -19.62 -7.33
CA ASN A 378 44.11 -20.36 -7.12
C ASN A 378 45.35 -19.59 -7.62
#